data_AF-A0A368EF51-F1
#
_entry.id   AF-A0A368EF51-F1
#
_cell.length_a   1.000
_cell.length_b   1.000
_cell.length_c   1.000
_cell.angle_alpha   90.00
_cell.angle_beta   90.00
_cell.angle_gamma   90.00
#
_symmetry.space_group_name_H-M   'P 1'
#
loop_
_entity.id
_entity.type
_entity.pdbx_description
1 polymer ?
#
loop_
_entity_poly.entity_id
_entity_poly.type
_entity_poly.pdbx_seq_one_letter_code
_entity_poly.pdbx_strand_id
1 'polypeptide(L)' 'MRKKSDLPQKICGVCGLPFVWRKKWERSWLDIKFCSERCKKSIKSSKLVKKTDQ' A
#
# COMPACT_ATOMS: atom_id res chain seq x y z
N MET A 1 29.62 -0.11 -7.06
CA MET A 1 28.88 -0.47 -5.83
C MET A 1 27.50 0.17 -5.87
N ARG A 2 26.42 -0.55 -6.19
CA ARG A 2 25.05 0.00 -6.09
C ARG A 2 24.56 -0.13 -4.65
N LYS A 3 24.31 0.99 -3.97
CA LYS A 3 23.85 1.03 -2.59
C LYS A 3 22.40 0.53 -2.56
N LYS A 4 22.04 -0.31 -1.59
CA LYS A 4 20.65 -0.78 -1.40
C LYS A 4 19.66 0.34 -1.04
N SER A 5 20.15 1.57 -0.91
CA SER A 5 19.41 2.79 -0.58
C SER A 5 18.66 3.41 -1.77
N ASP A 6 18.87 2.95 -3.01
CA ASP A 6 18.20 3.50 -4.20
C ASP A 6 16.80 2.90 -4.48
N LEU A 7 16.31 2.04 -3.58
CA LEU A 7 14.98 1.45 -3.77
C LEU A 7 13.90 2.49 -3.51
N PRO A 8 12.92 2.63 -4.42
CA PRO A 8 11.87 3.62 -4.24
C PRO A 8 11.07 3.31 -2.98
N GLN A 9 10.89 4.34 -2.16
CA GLN A 9 10.06 4.32 -0.97
C GLN A 9 8.72 4.99 -1.28
N LYS A 10 7.64 4.45 -0.73
CA LYS A 10 6.29 5.02 -0.82
C LYS A 10 5.70 5.15 0.58
N ILE A 11 4.73 6.05 0.73
CA ILE A 11 3.98 6.22 1.98
C ILE A 11 2.68 5.41 1.92
N CYS A 12 2.37 4.68 2.98
CA CYS A 12 1.11 3.93 3.07
C CYS A 12 -0.06 4.89 3.29
N GLY A 13 -1.06 4.87 2.40
CA GLY A 13 -2.27 5.70 2.54
C GLY A 13 -3.22 5.32 3.68
N VAL A 14 -2.87 4.35 4.53
CA VAL A 14 -3.70 3.91 5.68
C VAL A 14 -2.99 4.18 7.01
N CYS A 15 -1.76 3.70 7.15
CA CYS A 15 -1.00 3.86 8.39
C CYS A 15 0.02 5.00 8.35
N GLY A 16 0.22 5.66 7.20
CA GLY A 16 1.19 6.74 7.06
C GLY A 16 2.66 6.29 7.12
N LEU A 17 2.94 4.99 7.26
CA LEU A 17 4.31 4.50 7.38
C LEU A 17 5.02 4.43 6.01
N PRO A 18 6.29 4.84 5.93
CA PRO A 18 7.11 4.65 4.74
C PRO A 18 7.40 3.16 4.55
N PHE A 19 7.33 2.70 3.30
CA PHE A 19 7.63 1.32 2.95
C PHE A 19 8.46 1.26 1.66
N VAL A 20 9.45 0.37 1.66
CA VAL A 20 10.41 0.21 0.56
C VAL A 20 9.89 -0.80 -0.45
N TRP A 21 10.25 -0.61 -1.73
CA TRP A 21 10.03 -1.59 -2.79
C TRP A 21 10.45 -3.01 -2.37
N ARG A 22 9.64 -4.01 -2.76
CA ARG A 22 9.90 -5.44 -2.54
C ARG A 22 9.80 -6.19 -3.86
N LYS A 23 10.60 -7.25 -4.03
CA LYS A 23 10.61 -8.07 -5.26
C LYS A 23 9.22 -8.60 -5.66
N LYS A 24 8.37 -8.95 -4.69
CA LYS A 24 6.96 -9.36 -4.92
C LYS A 24 6.08 -8.30 -5.61
N TRP A 25 6.57 -7.06 -5.71
CA TRP A 25 5.84 -5.92 -6.24
C TRP A 25 6.35 -5.45 -7.60
N GLU A 26 7.35 -6.12 -8.18
CA GLU A 26 7.96 -5.74 -9.45
C GLU A 26 6.93 -5.42 -10.55
N ARG A 27 5.89 -6.25 -10.69
CA ARG A 27 4.86 -6.10 -11.73
C ARG A 27 3.77 -5.08 -11.42
N SER A 28 3.58 -4.70 -10.16
CA SER A 28 2.43 -3.91 -9.71
C SER A 28 2.83 -2.73 -8.83
N TRP A 29 4.11 -2.37 -8.81
CA TRP A 29 4.65 -1.34 -7.93
C TRP A 29 3.92 0.00 -8.10
N LEU A 30 3.55 0.36 -9.34
CA LEU A 30 2.81 1.58 -9.64
C LEU A 30 1.42 1.62 -8.97
N ASP A 31 0.72 0.49 -8.91
CA ASP A 31 -0.61 0.38 -8.30
C ASP A 31 -0.58 0.28 -6.77
N ILE A 32 0.53 -0.18 -6.20
CA ILE A 32 0.65 -0.38 -4.74
C ILE A 32 0.74 0.96 -4.01
N LYS A 33 -0.28 1.21 -3.18
CA LYS A 33 -0.43 2.38 -2.30
C LYS A 33 -0.35 2.02 -0.80
N PHE A 34 -0.25 0.73 -0.47
CA PHE A 34 -0.36 0.23 0.90
C PHE A 34 0.79 -0.69 1.26
N CYS A 35 1.31 -0.56 2.48
CA CYS A 35 2.47 -1.33 2.96
C CYS A 35 2.18 -2.83 3.16
N SER A 36 0.90 -3.17 3.35
CA SER A 36 0.43 -4.52 3.70
C SER A 36 -0.99 -4.79 3.21
N GLU A 37 -1.34 -6.08 3.11
CA GLU A 37 -2.71 -6.49 2.80
C GLU A 37 -3.71 -6.09 3.88
N ARG A 38 -3.28 -6.01 5.15
CA ARG A 38 -4.10 -5.51 6.25
C ARG A 38 -4.57 -4.07 5.98
N CYS A 39 -3.66 -3.19 5.55
CA CYS A 39 -4.00 -1.82 5.16
C CYS A 39 -4.95 -1.80 3.96
N LYS A 40 -4.69 -2.61 2.93
CA LYS A 40 -5.57 -2.73 1.75
C LYS A 40 -6.99 -3.20 2.14
N LYS A 41 -7.11 -4.18 3.05
CA LYS A 41 -8.40 -4.69 3.54
C LYS A 41 -9.11 -3.68 4.44
N SER A 42 -8.39 -2.91 5.24
CA SER A 42 -8.96 -1.85 6.09
C SER A 42 -9.77 -0.84 5.25
N ILE A 43 -9.24 -0.38 4.11
CA ILE A 43 -9.99 0.51 3.20
C ILE A 43 -11.20 -0.19 2.55
N LYS A 44 -11.09 -1.48 2.21
CA LYS A 44 -12.24 -2.24 1.67
C LYS A 44 -13.35 -2.37 2.71
N SER A 45 -13.01 -2.56 3.98
CA SER A 45 -13.96 -2.62 5.08
C SER A 45 -14.67 -1.29 5.30
N SER A 46 -13.95 -0.16 5.22
CA SER A 46 -14.56 1.18 5.32
C SER A 46 -15.49 1.52 4.15
N LYS A 47 -15.36 0.86 2.98
CA LYS A 47 -16.26 1.07 1.84
C LYS A 47 -17.59 0.32 1.96
N LEU A 48 -17.70 -0.69 2.82
CA LEU A 48 -18.95 -1.44 3.01
C LEU A 48 -19.94 -0.75 3.97
N VAL A 49 -19.51 0.29 4.70
CA VAL A 49 -20.37 1.06 5.61
C VAL A 49 -21.10 2.23 4.91
N LYS A 50 -21.18 2.24 3.58
CA LYS A 50 -21.86 3.29 2.79
C LYS A 50 -22.90 2.76 1.82
N LYS A 51 -23.50 1.60 2.09
CA LYS A 51 -24.58 1.04 1.24
C LYS A 51 -25.69 0.41 2.07
N THR A 52 -26.19 1.19 3.03
CA THR A 52 -27.46 0.95 3.73
C THR A 52 -27.95 2.30 4.27
N ASP A 53 -28.48 3.13 3.39
CA ASP A 53 -29.60 4.02 3.71
C ASP A 53 -30.35 4.33 2.40
N GLN A 54 -31.62 3.89 2.39
CA GLN A 54 -32.65 3.90 1.32
C GLN A 54 -32.54 2.84 0.22
#